data_AF-A0A212IEG5-F1
#
_entry.id   AF-A0A212IEG5-F1
#
_cell.length_a   1.000
_cell.length_b   1.000
_cell.length_c   1.000
_cell.angle_alpha   90.00
_cell.angle_beta   90.00
_cell.angle_gamma   90.00
#
_symmetry.space_group_name_H-M   'P 1'
#
loop_
_entity.id
_entity.type
_entity.pdbx_description
1 polymer ?
#
loop_
_entity_poly.entity_id
_entity_poly.type
_entity_poly.pdbx_seq_one_letter_code
_entity_poly.pdbx_strand_id
1 'polypeptide(L)'
;MLSFTSDAAGNCWHTHIPPEQLMNNDIPLKYYDIADEYATEAAKPVSDTERDALAHYFQQLITRLMNNEEISEEAQQEMATVAGVDAQRIDDIAEFLNRWGNE
;
A
#
# COMPACT_ATOMS: atom_id res chain seq x y z
N MET A 1 -30.18 -20.65 -30.11
CA MET A 1 -30.18 -21.52 -28.92
C MET A 1 -28.74 -21.88 -28.63
N LEU A 2 -28.13 -21.25 -27.62
CA LEU A 2 -26.74 -21.53 -27.25
C LEU A 2 -26.69 -22.90 -26.57
N SER A 3 -25.94 -23.82 -27.18
CA SER A 3 -25.78 -25.19 -26.68
C SER A 3 -24.63 -25.23 -25.68
N PHE A 4 -24.90 -25.67 -24.45
CA PHE A 4 -23.91 -25.93 -23.42
C PHE A 4 -23.39 -27.36 -23.60
N THR A 5 -22.11 -27.52 -23.93
CA THR A 5 -21.43 -28.81 -23.76
C THR A 5 -20.61 -28.74 -22.47
N SER A 6 -21.03 -29.49 -21.45
CA SER A 6 -20.26 -29.67 -20.22
C SER A 6 -19.03 -30.55 -20.48
N ASP A 7 -17.89 -30.18 -19.92
CA ASP A 7 -16.78 -31.11 -19.72
C ASP A 7 -17.09 -32.06 -18.56
N ALA A 8 -16.42 -33.21 -18.51
CA ALA A 8 -16.67 -34.36 -17.63
C ALA A 8 -16.60 -34.06 -16.12
N ALA A 9 -16.22 -32.85 -15.72
CA ALA A 9 -16.17 -32.40 -14.32
C ALA A 9 -17.33 -31.47 -13.89
N GLY A 10 -18.25 -31.10 -14.78
CA GLY A 10 -19.54 -30.50 -14.39
C GLY A 10 -19.54 -29.14 -13.68
N ASN A 11 -18.45 -28.36 -13.69
CA ASN A 11 -18.38 -27.09 -12.96
C ASN A 11 -18.60 -25.87 -13.87
N CYS A 12 -19.71 -25.17 -13.64
CA CYS A 12 -19.93 -23.79 -14.08
C CYS A 12 -19.32 -22.83 -13.05
N TRP A 13 -18.48 -21.90 -13.51
CA TRP A 13 -17.85 -20.81 -12.76
C TRP A 13 -16.77 -21.22 -11.74
N HIS A 14 -15.52 -21.32 -12.20
CA HIS A 14 -14.36 -20.91 -11.41
C HIS A 14 -13.23 -20.51 -12.36
N THR A 15 -12.96 -19.22 -12.48
CA THR A 15 -11.68 -18.74 -13.00
C THR A 15 -10.61 -19.22 -12.04
N HIS A 16 -9.92 -20.30 -12.40
CA HIS A 16 -8.72 -20.75 -11.72
C HIS A 16 -7.66 -19.69 -12.01
N ILE A 17 -7.53 -18.69 -11.12
CA ILE A 17 -6.39 -17.79 -11.13
C ILE A 17 -5.19 -18.66 -10.72
N PRO A 18 -4.18 -18.86 -11.58
CA PRO A 18 -3.02 -19.67 -11.23
C PRO A 18 -2.27 -19.02 -10.07
N PRO A 19 -1.67 -19.79 -9.15
CA PRO A 19 -0.96 -19.25 -7.99
C PRO A 19 0.22 -18.34 -8.36
N GLU A 20 0.69 -18.40 -9.61
CA GLU A 20 1.72 -17.52 -10.17
C GLU A 20 1.23 -16.07 -10.44
N GLN A 21 -0.08 -15.81 -10.32
CA GLN A 21 -0.66 -14.46 -10.30
C GLN A 21 -0.88 -13.93 -8.87
N LEU A 22 -0.60 -14.74 -7.84
CA LEU A 22 -0.82 -14.40 -6.42
C LEU A 22 0.47 -13.95 -5.70
N MET A 23 1.53 -13.67 -6.45
CA MET A 23 2.83 -13.21 -5.97
C MET A 23 3.32 -12.01 -6.78
N ASN A 24 2.48 -10.99 -6.89
CA ASN A 24 3.02 -9.64 -6.96
C ASN A 24 3.65 -9.36 -5.59
N ASN A 25 4.72 -8.59 -5.52
CA ASN A 25 5.14 -7.96 -4.27
C ASN A 25 4.12 -6.86 -3.91
N ASP A 26 2.86 -7.27 -3.74
CA ASP A 26 1.69 -6.42 -3.67
C ASP A 26 1.59 -5.87 -2.24
N ILE A 27 1.72 -4.56 -2.14
CA ILE A 27 1.42 -3.83 -0.92
C ILE A 27 -0.05 -4.11 -0.58
N PRO A 28 -0.39 -4.56 0.65
CA PRO A 28 -1.78 -4.76 1.04
C PRO A 28 -2.63 -3.51 0.80
N LEU A 29 -3.84 -3.68 0.22
CA LEU A 29 -4.74 -2.58 -0.17
C LEU A 29 -4.96 -1.53 0.92
N LYS A 30 -5.00 -1.95 2.19
CA LYS A 30 -5.12 -1.06 3.35
C LYS A 30 -4.08 0.08 3.37
N TYR A 31 -2.88 -0.13 2.84
CA TYR A 31 -1.86 0.92 2.80
C TYR A 31 -2.07 1.90 1.64
N TYR A 32 -2.73 1.46 0.57
CA TYR A 32 -3.22 2.37 -0.47
C TYR A 32 -4.38 3.21 0.05
N ASP A 33 -5.29 2.62 0.83
CA ASP A 33 -6.38 3.38 1.46
C ASP A 33 -5.82 4.52 2.34
N ILE A 34 -4.76 4.24 3.12
CA ILE A 34 -4.06 5.25 3.93
C ILE A 34 -3.31 6.27 3.06
N ALA A 35 -2.67 5.83 1.98
CA ALA A 35 -1.98 6.73 1.06
C ALA A 35 -2.94 7.68 0.33
N ASP A 36 -4.13 7.18 -0.04
CA ASP A 36 -5.20 7.98 -0.64
C ASP A 36 -5.76 8.97 0.39
N GLU A 37 -5.97 8.56 1.64
CA GLU A 37 -6.38 9.45 2.73
C GLU A 37 -5.36 10.58 2.95
N TYR A 38 -4.07 10.24 3.11
CA TYR A 38 -2.99 11.22 3.18
C TYR A 38 -3.00 12.15 1.96
N ALA A 39 -3.18 11.63 0.75
CA ALA A 39 -3.22 12.45 -0.46
C ALA A 39 -4.36 13.48 -0.48
N THR A 40 -5.48 13.21 0.20
CA THR A 40 -6.57 14.19 0.34
C THR A 40 -6.27 15.32 1.34
N GLU A 41 -5.43 15.06 2.35
CA GLU A 41 -5.02 16.04 3.35
C GLU A 41 -3.74 16.78 2.95
N ALA A 42 -2.89 16.16 2.13
CA ALA A 42 -1.60 16.68 1.75
C ALA A 42 -1.73 18.01 1.01
N ALA A 43 -0.94 19.00 1.42
CA ALA A 43 -0.91 20.30 0.77
C ALA A 43 -0.43 20.22 -0.69
N LYS A 44 0.41 19.24 -1.02
CA LYS A 44 0.86 18.96 -2.38
C LYS A 44 0.12 17.74 -2.94
N PRO A 45 -0.47 17.85 -4.14
CA PRO A 45 -1.14 16.71 -4.76
C PRO A 45 -0.16 15.55 -4.93
N VAL A 46 -0.66 14.33 -4.77
CA VAL A 46 0.09 13.09 -4.91
C VAL A 46 -0.25 12.49 -6.27
N SER A 47 0.78 12.13 -7.05
CA SER A 47 0.58 11.42 -8.33
C SER A 47 0.38 9.91 -8.14
N ASP A 48 -0.12 9.19 -9.14
CA ASP A 48 -0.33 7.74 -9.03
C ASP A 48 0.98 6.96 -8.76
N THR A 49 2.10 7.38 -9.35
CA THR A 49 3.43 6.80 -9.10
C THR A 49 3.91 7.09 -7.69
N GLU A 50 3.63 8.28 -7.19
CA GLU A 50 3.97 8.69 -5.83
C GLU A 50 3.09 8.01 -4.78
N ARG A 51 1.82 7.72 -5.12
CA ARG A 51 0.92 6.94 -4.26
C ARG A 51 1.47 5.54 -4.01
N ASP A 52 1.99 4.88 -5.03
CA ASP A 52 2.62 3.55 -4.90
C ASP A 52 3.83 3.59 -3.96
N ALA A 53 4.72 4.58 -4.15
CA ALA A 53 5.85 4.86 -3.27
C ALA A 53 5.40 5.15 -1.81
N LEU A 54 4.34 5.94 -1.63
CA LEU A 54 3.78 6.25 -0.32
C LEU A 54 3.18 5.01 0.35
N ALA A 55 2.44 4.17 -0.39
CA ALA A 55 1.89 2.93 0.15
C ALA A 55 3.01 1.98 0.63
N HIS A 56 4.12 1.88 -0.10
CA HIS A 56 5.32 1.15 0.31
C HIS A 56 5.94 1.75 1.58
N TYR A 57 6.01 3.07 1.66
CA TYR A 57 6.57 3.78 2.81
C TYR A 57 5.69 3.63 4.06
N PHE A 58 4.38 3.81 3.94
CA PHE A 58 3.40 3.60 5.01
C PHE A 58 3.42 2.16 5.52
N GLN A 59 3.51 1.17 4.63
CA GLN A 59 3.68 -0.23 5.04
C GLN A 59 4.89 -0.38 5.97
N GLN A 60 6.03 0.20 5.61
CA GLN A 60 7.25 0.08 6.39
C GLN A 60 7.18 0.82 7.73
N LEU A 61 6.61 2.03 7.77
CA LEU A 61 6.45 2.80 9.00
C LEU A 61 5.47 2.11 9.95
N ILE A 62 4.27 1.82 9.49
CA ILE A 62 3.21 1.23 10.32
C ILE A 62 3.62 -0.14 10.85
N THR A 63 4.30 -0.97 10.04
CA THR A 63 4.81 -2.27 10.51
C THR A 63 5.77 -2.12 11.68
N ARG A 64 6.70 -1.15 11.61
CA ARG A 64 7.65 -0.87 12.70
C ARG A 64 6.96 -0.29 13.93
N LEU A 65 6.02 0.63 13.75
CA LEU A 65 5.20 1.19 14.83
C LEU A 65 4.39 0.10 15.56
N MET A 66 3.77 -0.82 14.80
CA MET A 66 3.06 -1.98 15.37
C MET A 66 3.98 -2.92 16.18
N ASN A 67 5.26 -2.99 15.81
CA ASN A 67 6.28 -3.74 16.53
C ASN A 67 6.86 -2.97 17.73
N ASN A 68 6.40 -1.75 18.02
CA ASN A 68 6.96 -0.84 19.02
C ASN A 68 8.44 -0.52 18.77
N GLU A 69 8.87 -0.52 17.51
CA GLU A 69 10.23 -0.12 17.14
C GLU A 69 10.36 1.40 17.13
N GLU A 70 11.43 1.91 17.74
CA GLU A 70 11.82 3.31 17.58
C GLU A 70 12.36 3.51 16.16
N ILE A 71 11.83 4.52 15.47
CA ILE A 71 12.25 4.87 14.11
C ILE A 71 12.98 6.20 14.18
N SER A 72 14.29 6.18 13.99
CA SER A 72 15.09 7.41 13.94
C SER A 72 14.77 8.22 12.69
N GLU A 73 15.03 9.52 12.74
CA GLU A 73 14.89 10.42 11.58
C GLU A 73 15.71 9.93 10.39
N GLU A 74 16.95 9.48 10.64
CA GLU A 74 17.85 8.92 9.62
C GLU A 74 17.24 7.68 8.94
N ALA A 75 16.62 6.79 9.71
CA ALA A 75 15.94 5.61 9.17
C ALA A 75 14.69 6.00 8.36
N GLN A 76 13.94 7.01 8.79
CA GLN A 76 12.80 7.52 8.02
C GLN A 76 13.25 8.13 6.68
N GLN A 77 14.36 8.86 6.67
CA GLN A 77 14.94 9.44 5.46
C GLN A 77 15.45 8.36 4.50
N GLU A 78 16.15 7.35 5.00
CA GLU A 78 16.61 6.21 4.20
C GLU A 78 15.42 5.45 3.60
N MET A 79 14.42 5.13 4.42
CA MET A 79 13.22 4.45 3.97
C MET A 79 12.43 5.24 2.91
N ALA A 80 12.31 6.56 3.08
CA ALA A 80 11.68 7.43 2.10
C ALA A 80 12.45 7.42 0.79
N THR A 81 13.79 7.52 0.86
CA THR A 81 14.67 7.45 -0.31
C THR A 81 14.52 6.12 -1.06
N VAL A 82 14.51 5.00 -0.33
CA VAL A 82 14.34 3.65 -0.91
C VAL A 82 12.96 3.48 -1.55
N ALA A 83 11.91 4.02 -0.93
CA ALA A 83 10.56 3.98 -1.46
C ALA A 83 10.33 4.96 -2.62
N GLY A 84 11.21 5.94 -2.82
CA GLY A 84 11.02 7.01 -3.82
C GLY A 84 10.08 8.13 -3.34
N VAL A 85 9.92 8.29 -2.03
CA VAL A 85 9.15 9.38 -1.41
C VAL A 85 10.03 10.62 -1.25
N ASP A 86 9.49 11.79 -1.56
CA ASP A 86 10.18 13.07 -1.36
C ASP A 86 10.43 13.31 0.13
N ALA A 87 11.68 13.62 0.50
CA ALA A 87 12.07 13.89 1.88
C ALA A 87 11.24 15.04 2.52
N GLN A 88 10.75 15.99 1.72
CA GLN A 88 9.88 17.08 2.19
C GLN A 88 8.52 16.58 2.72
N ARG A 89 8.13 15.34 2.42
CA ARG A 89 6.89 14.74 2.93
C ARG A 89 7.08 14.00 4.24
N ILE A 90 8.31 13.74 4.68
CA ILE A 90 8.57 12.92 5.87
C ILE A 90 7.92 13.56 7.11
N ASP A 91 8.16 14.86 7.32
CA ASP A 91 7.58 15.59 8.46
C ASP A 91 6.04 15.60 8.41
N ASP A 92 5.47 15.87 7.23
CA ASP A 92 4.02 15.90 7.00
C ASP A 92 3.38 14.51 7.21
N ILE A 93 4.04 13.44 6.77
CA ILE A 93 3.63 12.05 6.99
C ILE A 93 3.72 11.68 8.48
N ALA A 94 4.75 12.12 9.18
CA ALA A 94 4.88 11.90 10.62
C ALA A 94 3.76 12.59 11.40
N GLU A 95 3.42 13.83 11.04
CA GLU A 95 2.29 14.55 11.61
C GLU A 95 0.95 13.87 11.29
N PHE A 96 0.75 13.41 10.06
CA PHE A 96 -0.44 12.66 9.63
C PHE A 96 -0.60 11.37 10.44
N LEU A 97 0.44 10.54 10.55
CA LEU A 97 0.37 9.27 11.29
C LEU A 97 0.14 9.48 12.79
N ASN A 98 0.65 10.57 13.36
CA ASN A 98 0.37 10.91 14.76
C ASN A 98 -1.10 11.29 14.99
N ARG A 99 -1.79 11.88 14.00
CA ARG A 99 -3.24 12.12 14.09
C ARG A 99 -4.01 10.82 13.86
N TRP A 100 -3.71 10.12 12.77
CA TRP A 100 -4.38 8.88 12.37
C TRP A 100 -4.34 7.80 13.46
N GLY A 101 -3.22 7.65 14.17
CA GLY A 101 -3.11 6.69 15.28
C GLY A 101 -3.87 7.09 16.57
N ASN A 102 -4.36 8.32 16.66
CA ASN A 102 -5.08 8.87 17.81
C ASN A 102 -6.58 9.10 17.54
N GLU A 103 -7.06 8.82 16.33
CA GLU A 103 -8.48 8.83 15.95
C GLU A 103 -9.18 7.51 16.32
#